data_AF-A0A951CJV9-F1
#
_entry.id   AF-A0A951CJV9-F1
#
_cell.length_a   1.000
_cell.length_b   1.000
_cell.length_c   1.000
_cell.angle_alpha   90.00
_cell.angle_beta   90.00
_cell.angle_gamma   90.00
#
_symmetry.space_group_name_H-M   'P 1'
#
loop_
_entity.id
_entity.type
_entity.pdbx_description
1 polymer ?
#
loop_
_entity_poly.entity_id
_entity_poly.type
_entity_poly.pdbx_seq_one_letter_code
_entity_poly.pdbx_strand_id
1 'polypeptide(L)'
;MSVVFKDIDIVVLAGARTPFGNLGGALSDLTATDLAVAAAGAAIARSGVAPDAIDEVVFGNVIQSSADAIYLARHVGLKTGVPVGVPALVVNRLCGSGLQAILSAAQSLALGSASYALAGGTENMSQAPHVVRGARKGFHLGQNVAFEDSLWTALTDSYGNTPMAITAENLAKKYGVAREACDEFALASQERALAAQSSGYFAEEIVPVDVPGPKGTSVRVERDEGPRQGLTMEKLGKLPARFVKDGVVTPGNASGITDGAAAVVMTTRERAERDGVPWIGRLISASVVGVDPAIMGIGPAFSIPKALEGAGVSAGDLAVMEINEAFAPQVIA
;
A
#
# COMPACT_ATOMS: atom_id res chain seq x y z
N MET A 1 15.92 -1.56 14.51
CA MET A 1 16.92 -0.47 14.43
C MET A 1 16.37 0.57 13.48
N SER A 2 16.67 1.84 13.70
CA SER A 2 16.40 2.88 12.70
C SER A 2 17.44 2.79 11.58
N VAL A 3 17.00 3.07 10.37
CA VAL A 3 17.85 3.29 9.20
C VAL A 3 18.01 4.79 9.04
N VAL A 4 19.25 5.25 9.09
CA VAL A 4 19.63 6.65 8.88
C VAL A 4 20.74 6.67 7.84
N PHE A 5 20.52 7.42 6.77
CA PHE A 5 21.52 7.61 5.71
C PHE A 5 22.46 8.72 6.16
N LYS A 6 23.55 8.35 6.83
CA LYS A 6 24.56 9.31 7.27
C LYS A 6 25.34 9.80 6.05
N ASP A 7 25.53 11.11 5.96
CA ASP A 7 26.32 11.80 4.93
C ASP A 7 25.75 11.79 3.50
N ILE A 8 24.53 11.25 3.30
CA ILE A 8 23.84 11.31 2.01
C ILE A 8 22.35 11.63 2.20
N ASP A 9 21.90 12.70 1.56
CA ASP A 9 20.49 13.09 1.56
C ASP A 9 19.76 12.37 0.42
N ILE A 10 18.82 11.48 0.75
CA ILE A 10 17.92 10.85 -0.22
C ILE A 10 16.66 11.70 -0.37
N VAL A 11 16.31 12.04 -1.60
CA VAL A 11 15.18 12.92 -1.92
C VAL A 11 14.17 12.23 -2.84
N VAL A 12 12.90 12.60 -2.67
CA VAL A 12 11.80 12.24 -3.57
C VAL A 12 11.59 13.40 -4.54
N LEU A 13 11.63 13.11 -5.83
CA LEU A 13 11.44 14.11 -6.89
C LEU A 13 9.96 14.38 -7.13
N ALA A 14 9.20 13.30 -7.35
CA ALA A 14 7.77 13.34 -7.58
C ALA A 14 7.14 11.98 -7.27
N GLY A 15 5.81 11.96 -7.17
CA GLY A 15 5.02 10.75 -7.01
C GLY A 15 3.69 10.80 -7.74
N ALA A 16 3.10 9.63 -7.90
CA ALA A 16 1.75 9.47 -8.41
C ALA A 16 1.12 8.20 -7.84
N ARG A 17 -0.20 8.19 -7.71
CA ARG A 17 -0.98 7.00 -7.39
C ARG A 17 -2.18 6.86 -8.30
N THR A 18 -2.65 5.66 -8.53
CA THR A 18 -3.94 5.44 -9.17
C THR A 18 -5.07 5.88 -8.21
N PRO A 19 -6.31 6.10 -8.69
CA PRO A 19 -7.47 5.92 -7.82
C PRO A 19 -7.44 4.51 -7.22
N PHE A 20 -8.04 4.34 -6.04
CA PHE A 20 -8.23 3.04 -5.41
C PHE A 20 -9.66 2.55 -5.69
N GLY A 21 -9.76 1.38 -6.31
CA GLY A 21 -11.01 0.69 -6.60
C GLY A 21 -11.40 -0.24 -5.45
N ASN A 22 -12.71 -0.49 -5.31
CA ASN A 22 -13.22 -1.50 -4.39
C ASN A 22 -13.03 -2.92 -4.97
N LEU A 23 -13.11 -3.95 -4.12
CA LEU A 23 -13.15 -5.35 -4.55
C LEU A 23 -14.26 -5.59 -5.60
N GLY A 24 -13.86 -6.05 -6.80
CA GLY A 24 -14.74 -6.24 -7.95
C GLY A 24 -15.28 -4.95 -8.57
N GLY A 25 -14.66 -3.81 -8.23
CA GLY A 25 -15.03 -2.46 -8.69
C GLY A 25 -14.36 -2.05 -9.99
N ALA A 26 -14.22 -0.74 -10.23
CA ALA A 26 -13.83 -0.24 -11.55
C ALA A 26 -12.44 -0.67 -12.03
N LEU A 27 -11.53 -1.08 -11.14
CA LEU A 27 -10.16 -1.48 -11.49
C LEU A 27 -9.95 -3.00 -11.55
N SER A 28 -10.99 -3.81 -11.36
CA SER A 28 -10.85 -5.28 -11.22
C SER A 28 -10.27 -5.98 -12.46
N ASP A 29 -10.45 -5.40 -13.64
CA ASP A 29 -10.01 -5.99 -14.91
C ASP A 29 -8.55 -5.67 -15.26
N LEU A 30 -7.88 -4.82 -14.47
CA LEU A 30 -6.47 -4.47 -14.66
C LEU A 30 -5.57 -5.27 -13.72
N THR A 31 -4.45 -5.78 -14.22
CA THR A 31 -3.50 -6.47 -13.33
C THR A 31 -2.83 -5.48 -12.36
N ALA A 32 -2.28 -5.97 -11.25
CA ALA A 32 -1.42 -5.14 -10.39
C ALA A 32 -0.26 -4.51 -11.18
N THR A 33 0.30 -5.23 -12.16
CA THR A 33 1.31 -4.70 -13.07
C THR A 33 0.80 -3.50 -13.87
N ASP A 34 -0.42 -3.56 -14.41
CA ASP A 34 -0.98 -2.46 -15.22
C ASP A 34 -1.26 -1.21 -14.38
N LEU A 35 -1.76 -1.38 -13.15
CA LEU A 35 -1.95 -0.29 -12.18
C LEU A 35 -0.61 0.35 -11.81
N ALA A 36 0.42 -0.47 -11.55
CA ALA A 36 1.77 0.02 -11.27
C ALA A 36 2.39 0.77 -12.45
N VAL A 37 2.15 0.33 -13.69
CA VAL A 37 2.61 1.05 -14.90
C VAL A 37 1.98 2.43 -14.99
N ALA A 38 0.68 2.56 -14.71
CA ALA A 38 0.01 3.87 -14.71
C ALA A 38 0.63 4.82 -13.67
N ALA A 39 0.79 4.35 -12.42
CA ALA A 39 1.42 5.14 -11.36
C ALA A 39 2.89 5.49 -11.67
N ALA A 40 3.68 4.52 -12.11
CA ALA A 40 5.09 4.70 -12.45
C ALA A 40 5.28 5.68 -13.61
N GLY A 41 4.52 5.53 -14.70
CA GLY A 41 4.60 6.42 -15.85
C GLY A 41 4.31 7.88 -15.47
N ALA A 42 3.30 8.11 -14.64
CA ALA A 42 2.99 9.43 -14.12
C ALA A 42 4.06 9.98 -13.17
N ALA A 43 4.60 9.15 -12.27
CA ALA A 43 5.68 9.56 -11.37
C ALA A 43 6.94 9.96 -12.14
N ILE A 44 7.33 9.19 -13.17
CA ILE A 44 8.46 9.51 -14.06
C ILE A 44 8.20 10.82 -14.78
N ALA A 45 7.04 10.98 -15.43
CA ALA A 45 6.69 12.20 -16.14
C ALA A 45 6.73 13.45 -15.23
N ARG A 46 6.20 13.34 -14.00
CA ARG A 46 6.19 14.44 -13.02
C ARG A 46 7.58 14.77 -12.45
N SER A 47 8.48 13.79 -12.40
CA SER A 47 9.83 13.98 -11.85
C SER A 47 10.76 14.82 -12.73
N GLY A 48 10.45 14.95 -14.03
CA GLY A 48 11.34 15.56 -15.01
C GLY A 48 12.56 14.70 -15.39
N VAL A 49 12.67 13.48 -14.86
CA VAL A 49 13.72 12.51 -15.18
C VAL A 49 13.28 11.65 -16.35
N ALA A 50 14.16 11.47 -17.33
CA ALA A 50 13.91 10.59 -18.46
C ALA A 50 13.97 9.11 -18.04
N PRO A 51 13.12 8.23 -18.61
CA PRO A 51 13.12 6.80 -18.25
C PRO A 51 14.48 6.10 -18.39
N ASP A 52 15.33 6.57 -19.30
CA ASP A 52 16.67 6.03 -19.56
C ASP A 52 17.71 6.38 -18.49
N ALA A 53 17.41 7.35 -17.62
CA ALA A 53 18.25 7.72 -16.49
C ALA A 53 17.96 6.89 -15.22
N ILE A 54 16.91 6.06 -15.21
CA ILE A 54 16.55 5.21 -14.06
C ILE A 54 17.47 3.98 -14.03
N ASP A 55 18.14 3.77 -12.90
CA ASP A 55 19.11 2.69 -12.72
C ASP A 55 18.54 1.49 -11.96
N GLU A 56 17.40 1.63 -11.30
CA GLU A 56 16.74 0.55 -10.57
C GLU A 56 15.22 0.76 -10.44
N VAL A 57 14.46 -0.34 -10.52
CA VAL A 57 13.01 -0.36 -10.28
C VAL A 57 12.69 -1.29 -9.11
N VAL A 58 12.06 -0.77 -8.06
CA VAL A 58 11.67 -1.56 -6.89
C VAL A 58 10.17 -1.42 -6.63
N PHE A 59 9.43 -2.54 -6.62
CA PHE A 59 7.99 -2.51 -6.35
C PHE A 59 7.58 -3.46 -5.24
N GLY A 60 6.74 -2.95 -4.34
CA GLY A 60 6.04 -3.75 -3.36
C GLY A 60 4.81 -4.44 -3.96
N ASN A 61 4.68 -5.75 -3.80
CA ASN A 61 3.46 -6.51 -4.11
C ASN A 61 3.35 -7.71 -3.17
N VAL A 62 2.16 -7.97 -2.63
CA VAL A 62 1.96 -9.01 -1.61
C VAL A 62 1.37 -10.26 -2.21
N ILE A 63 0.21 -10.15 -2.88
CA ILE A 63 -0.51 -11.28 -3.45
C ILE A 63 -0.21 -11.36 -4.94
N GLN A 64 0.36 -12.49 -5.38
CA GLN A 64 0.58 -12.75 -6.81
C GLN A 64 -0.74 -13.07 -7.50
N SER A 65 -1.46 -12.03 -7.94
CA SER A 65 -2.83 -12.12 -8.45
C SER A 65 -2.96 -12.20 -9.97
N SER A 66 -1.85 -12.17 -10.72
CA SER A 66 -1.85 -12.34 -12.18
C SER A 66 -0.84 -13.39 -12.64
N ALA A 67 -1.02 -13.89 -13.87
CA ALA A 67 -0.12 -14.89 -14.45
C ALA A 67 1.34 -14.40 -14.59
N ASP A 68 1.54 -13.08 -14.70
CA ASP A 68 2.84 -12.44 -14.84
C ASP A 68 3.36 -11.80 -13.53
N ALA A 69 2.67 -11.97 -12.41
CA ALA A 69 2.95 -11.27 -11.14
C ALA A 69 4.39 -11.44 -10.64
N ILE A 70 5.05 -12.58 -10.93
CA ILE A 70 6.45 -12.81 -10.54
C ILE A 70 7.45 -11.89 -11.27
N TYR A 71 7.03 -11.29 -12.39
CA TYR A 71 7.83 -10.37 -13.21
C TYR A 71 7.42 -8.91 -13.01
N LEU A 72 6.53 -8.61 -12.05
CA LEU A 72 5.85 -7.33 -11.91
C LEU A 72 6.78 -6.12 -12.00
N ALA A 73 7.80 -6.00 -11.14
CA ALA A 73 8.69 -4.84 -11.13
C ALA A 73 9.44 -4.68 -12.47
N ARG A 74 9.81 -5.81 -13.09
CA ARG A 74 10.49 -5.83 -14.39
C ARG A 74 9.57 -5.37 -15.50
N HIS A 75 8.32 -5.85 -15.52
CA HIS A 75 7.32 -5.43 -16.49
C HIS A 75 6.96 -3.95 -16.32
N VAL A 76 6.87 -3.45 -15.09
CA VAL A 76 6.67 -2.02 -14.82
C VAL A 76 7.76 -1.19 -15.49
N GLY A 77 9.03 -1.47 -15.17
CA GLY A 77 10.15 -0.73 -15.76
C GLY A 77 10.13 -0.73 -17.30
N LEU A 78 10.00 -1.92 -17.91
CA LEU A 78 10.00 -2.04 -19.37
C LEU A 78 8.80 -1.32 -20.02
N LYS A 79 7.60 -1.45 -19.44
CA LYS A 79 6.38 -0.79 -19.95
C LYS A 79 6.41 0.74 -19.75
N THR A 80 7.23 1.26 -18.83
CA THR A 80 7.44 2.71 -18.64
C THR A 80 8.69 3.24 -19.35
N GLY A 81 9.32 2.46 -20.22
CA GLY A 81 10.45 2.89 -21.04
C GLY A 81 11.82 2.83 -20.35
N VAL A 82 11.91 2.24 -19.14
CA VAL A 82 13.20 1.99 -18.49
C VAL A 82 14.00 0.97 -19.31
N PRO A 83 15.31 1.21 -19.56
CA PRO A 83 16.12 0.36 -20.42
C PRO A 83 16.15 -1.11 -20.00
N VAL A 84 16.25 -2.00 -21.00
CA VAL A 84 16.30 -3.45 -20.77
C VAL A 84 17.47 -3.89 -19.88
N GLY A 85 18.57 -3.13 -19.80
CA GLY A 85 19.71 -3.44 -18.94
C GLY A 85 19.47 -3.19 -17.44
N VAL A 86 18.43 -2.44 -17.08
CA VAL A 86 18.18 -1.97 -15.71
C VAL A 86 17.55 -3.08 -14.85
N PRO A 87 18.10 -3.39 -13.67
CA PRO A 87 17.53 -4.39 -12.77
C PRO A 87 16.18 -3.95 -12.19
N ALA A 88 15.37 -4.93 -11.80
CA ALA A 88 14.11 -4.70 -11.12
C ALA A 88 13.88 -5.72 -9.99
N LEU A 89 13.28 -5.26 -8.90
CA LEU A 89 13.08 -6.03 -7.68
C LEU A 89 11.63 -5.95 -7.20
N VAL A 90 11.01 -7.10 -6.96
CA VAL A 90 9.75 -7.19 -6.20
C VAL A 90 10.08 -7.45 -4.74
N VAL A 91 9.54 -6.63 -3.83
CA VAL A 91 9.67 -6.82 -2.37
C VAL A 91 8.31 -7.14 -1.75
N ASN A 92 8.30 -7.96 -0.72
CA ASN A 92 7.10 -8.26 0.06
C ASN A 92 7.39 -8.08 1.56
N ARG A 93 6.77 -7.06 2.15
CA ARG A 93 6.64 -6.84 3.59
C ARG A 93 5.16 -6.61 3.95
N LEU A 94 4.26 -7.40 3.35
CA LEU A 94 2.81 -7.29 3.52
C LEU A 94 2.35 -5.82 3.35
N CYS A 95 1.52 -5.29 4.26
CA CYS A 95 1.01 -3.91 4.19
C CYS A 95 2.11 -2.84 4.11
N GLY A 96 3.34 -3.15 4.56
CA GLY A 96 4.49 -2.24 4.49
C GLY A 96 5.27 -2.29 3.17
N SER A 97 4.82 -3.06 2.15
CA SER A 97 5.62 -3.33 0.95
C SER A 97 5.94 -2.09 0.11
N GLY A 98 5.01 -1.13 -0.02
CA GLY A 98 5.28 0.12 -0.74
C GLY A 98 6.37 0.96 -0.05
N LEU A 99 6.30 1.10 1.28
CA LEU A 99 7.33 1.77 2.07
C LEU A 99 8.66 0.99 2.07
N GLN A 100 8.60 -0.34 2.03
CA GLN A 100 9.80 -1.17 1.90
C GLN A 100 10.48 -0.97 0.55
N ALA A 101 9.73 -0.80 -0.54
CA ALA A 101 10.30 -0.51 -1.85
C ALA A 101 11.07 0.82 -1.85
N ILE A 102 10.49 1.86 -1.24
CA ILE A 102 11.16 3.16 -1.01
C ILE A 102 12.45 2.98 -0.21
N LEU A 103 12.41 2.19 0.87
CA LEU A 103 13.59 1.92 1.69
C LEU A 103 14.69 1.16 0.92
N SER A 104 14.31 0.17 0.13
CA SER A 104 15.24 -0.59 -0.70
C SER A 104 15.88 0.27 -1.79
N ALA A 105 15.09 1.11 -2.48
CA ALA A 105 15.61 2.08 -3.45
C ALA A 105 16.56 3.09 -2.79
N ALA A 106 16.21 3.61 -1.62
CA ALA A 106 17.05 4.52 -0.87
C ALA A 106 18.40 3.89 -0.46
N GLN A 107 18.41 2.58 -0.14
CA GLN A 107 19.65 1.84 0.14
C GLN A 107 20.55 1.77 -1.09
N SER A 108 20.01 1.49 -2.27
CA SER A 108 20.79 1.46 -3.52
C SER A 108 21.36 2.83 -3.89
N LEU A 109 20.56 3.89 -3.73
CA LEU A 109 21.01 5.27 -3.92
C LEU A 109 22.15 5.64 -2.96
N ALA A 110 21.98 5.29 -1.67
CA ALA A 110 22.98 5.56 -0.64
C ALA A 110 24.29 4.79 -0.83
N LEU A 111 24.22 3.57 -1.38
CA LEU A 111 25.39 2.75 -1.72
C LEU A 111 26.05 3.14 -3.05
N GLY A 112 25.45 4.07 -3.81
CA GLY A 112 25.93 4.48 -5.12
C GLY A 112 25.75 3.43 -6.22
N SER A 113 24.92 2.39 -6.00
CA SER A 113 24.59 1.39 -7.02
C SER A 113 23.49 1.86 -7.97
N ALA A 114 22.80 2.96 -7.64
CA ALA A 114 21.85 3.66 -8.48
C ALA A 114 22.03 5.18 -8.34
N SER A 115 21.78 5.95 -9.39
CA SER A 115 21.65 7.41 -9.34
C SER A 115 20.21 7.86 -9.29
N TYR A 116 19.33 7.22 -10.05
CA TYR A 116 17.88 7.39 -9.94
C TYR A 116 17.22 6.04 -9.74
N ALA A 117 16.20 6.01 -8.87
CA ALA A 117 15.43 4.82 -8.60
C ALA A 117 13.94 5.11 -8.72
N LEU A 118 13.22 4.19 -9.36
CA LEU A 118 11.75 4.15 -9.35
C LEU A 118 11.32 3.20 -8.24
N ALA A 119 10.57 3.70 -7.26
CA ALA A 119 10.06 2.89 -6.16
C ALA A 119 8.53 2.97 -6.10
N GLY A 120 7.85 1.88 -5.72
CA GLY A 120 6.40 1.92 -5.61
C GLY A 120 5.79 0.71 -4.91
N GLY A 121 4.47 0.68 -4.84
CA GLY A 121 3.69 -0.43 -4.34
C GLY A 121 2.42 -0.60 -5.16
N THR A 122 1.98 -1.83 -5.34
CA THR A 122 0.74 -2.14 -6.05
C THR A 122 0.10 -3.39 -5.52
N GLU A 123 -1.23 -3.42 -5.57
CA GLU A 123 -2.02 -4.62 -5.33
C GLU A 123 -3.25 -4.60 -6.22
N ASN A 124 -3.66 -5.77 -6.70
CA ASN A 124 -5.01 -5.98 -7.21
C ASN A 124 -5.56 -7.20 -6.47
N MET A 125 -6.39 -6.94 -5.48
CA MET A 125 -6.99 -7.94 -4.60
C MET A 125 -8.21 -8.58 -5.27
N SER A 126 -8.86 -7.89 -6.22
CA SER A 126 -9.93 -8.46 -7.05
C SER A 126 -9.49 -9.63 -7.91
N GLN A 127 -8.24 -9.65 -8.36
CA GLN A 127 -7.68 -10.73 -9.16
C GLN A 127 -7.07 -11.86 -8.33
N ALA A 128 -7.13 -11.80 -6.99
CA ALA A 128 -6.60 -12.87 -6.15
C ALA A 128 -7.21 -14.24 -6.54
N PRO A 129 -6.40 -15.23 -6.93
CA PRO A 129 -6.93 -16.44 -7.52
C PRO A 129 -7.55 -17.35 -6.46
N HIS A 130 -8.41 -18.25 -6.92
CA HIS A 130 -8.67 -19.46 -6.17
C HIS A 130 -7.60 -20.51 -6.49
N VAL A 131 -7.12 -21.23 -5.47
CA VAL A 131 -6.00 -22.18 -5.55
C VAL A 131 -6.47 -23.58 -5.20
N VAL A 132 -6.06 -24.55 -6.02
CA VAL A 132 -6.22 -25.98 -5.72
C VAL A 132 -4.85 -26.59 -5.41
N ARG A 133 -4.64 -26.97 -4.16
CA ARG A 133 -3.37 -27.55 -3.69
C ARG A 133 -3.36 -29.06 -3.86
N GLY A 134 -2.18 -29.62 -4.15
CA GLY A 134 -1.98 -31.07 -4.30
C GLY A 134 -2.27 -31.66 -5.70
N ALA A 135 -2.97 -30.94 -6.58
CA ALA A 135 -3.42 -31.42 -7.89
C ALA A 135 -2.31 -31.99 -8.79
N ARG A 136 -1.07 -31.47 -8.70
CA ARG A 136 0.06 -31.98 -9.50
C ARG A 136 0.43 -33.44 -9.20
N LYS A 137 0.09 -33.95 -8.00
CA LYS A 137 0.30 -35.36 -7.61
C LYS A 137 -0.92 -36.24 -7.86
N GLY A 138 -2.02 -35.66 -8.36
CA GLY A 138 -3.33 -36.30 -8.43
C GLY A 138 -4.07 -36.30 -7.10
N PHE A 139 -5.33 -36.72 -7.16
CA PHE A 139 -6.22 -36.86 -6.00
C PHE A 139 -6.67 -38.31 -5.87
N HIS A 140 -6.91 -38.79 -4.65
CA HIS A 140 -7.49 -40.11 -4.45
C HIS A 140 -9.01 -40.07 -4.58
N LEU A 141 -9.63 -41.22 -4.89
CA LEU A 141 -11.09 -41.35 -4.95
C LEU A 141 -11.70 -40.92 -3.60
N GLY A 142 -12.72 -40.06 -3.64
CA GLY A 142 -13.40 -39.53 -2.46
C GLY A 142 -12.66 -38.42 -1.71
N GLN A 143 -11.51 -37.94 -2.19
CA GLN A 143 -10.82 -36.80 -1.59
C GLN A 143 -11.66 -35.52 -1.68
N ASN A 144 -11.84 -34.82 -0.56
CA ASN A 144 -12.40 -33.47 -0.59
C ASN A 144 -11.30 -32.49 -1.02
N VAL A 145 -11.45 -31.89 -2.20
CA VAL A 145 -10.50 -30.93 -2.78
C VAL A 145 -11.04 -29.53 -2.59
N ALA A 146 -10.38 -28.75 -1.74
CA ALA A 146 -10.76 -27.36 -1.50
C ALA A 146 -10.42 -26.47 -2.70
N PHE A 147 -11.37 -25.64 -3.10
CA PHE A 147 -11.15 -24.49 -3.96
C PHE A 147 -10.86 -23.28 -3.04
N GLU A 148 -9.59 -23.07 -2.73
CA GLU A 148 -9.15 -22.14 -1.70
C GLU A 148 -9.15 -20.71 -2.23
N ASP A 149 -9.91 -19.80 -1.63
CA ASP A 149 -9.78 -18.35 -1.86
C ASP A 149 -8.44 -17.87 -1.28
N SER A 150 -7.48 -17.52 -2.14
CA SER A 150 -6.14 -17.13 -1.71
C SER A 150 -6.09 -15.79 -0.99
N LEU A 151 -7.02 -14.88 -1.28
CA LEU A 151 -7.12 -13.62 -0.55
C LEU A 151 -7.58 -13.88 0.88
N TRP A 152 -8.65 -14.68 1.05
CA TRP A 152 -9.19 -14.96 2.37
C TRP A 152 -8.17 -15.69 3.25
N THR A 153 -7.44 -16.66 2.69
CA THR A 153 -6.40 -17.37 3.46
C THR A 153 -5.20 -16.48 3.79
N ALA A 154 -4.81 -15.56 2.90
CA ALA A 154 -3.72 -14.62 3.17
C ALA A 154 -4.02 -13.62 4.31
N LEU A 155 -5.30 -13.36 4.62
CA LEU A 155 -5.73 -12.49 5.72
C LEU A 155 -5.79 -13.19 7.08
N THR A 156 -5.28 -14.42 7.17
CA THR A 156 -5.09 -15.14 8.43
C THR A 156 -3.61 -15.48 8.59
N ASP A 157 -3.00 -14.99 9.68
CA ASP A 157 -1.64 -15.39 10.01
C ASP A 157 -1.64 -16.86 10.44
N SER A 158 -1.00 -17.71 9.64
CA SER A 158 -0.90 -19.15 9.90
C SER A 158 0.02 -19.49 11.09
N TYR A 159 0.92 -18.60 11.52
CA TYR A 159 1.75 -18.83 12.70
C TYR A 159 0.92 -18.80 13.99
N GLY A 160 0.12 -17.74 14.15
CA GLY A 160 -0.81 -17.58 15.28
C GLY A 160 -2.22 -18.14 15.05
N ASN A 161 -2.51 -18.68 13.86
CA ASN A 161 -3.87 -18.98 13.37
C ASN A 161 -4.87 -17.85 13.66
N THR A 162 -4.44 -16.61 13.42
CA THR A 162 -5.15 -15.40 13.85
C THR A 162 -5.52 -14.55 12.64
N PRO A 163 -6.82 -14.41 12.30
CA PRO A 163 -7.28 -13.47 11.29
C PRO A 163 -6.88 -12.03 11.65
N MET A 164 -6.57 -11.19 10.65
CA MET A 164 -6.12 -9.82 10.91
C MET A 164 -7.11 -9.00 11.76
N ALA A 165 -8.41 -9.18 11.54
CA ALA A 165 -9.43 -8.54 12.36
C ALA A 165 -9.40 -8.98 13.84
N ILE A 166 -9.05 -10.23 14.13
CA ILE A 166 -8.88 -10.72 15.50
C ILE A 166 -7.67 -10.03 16.17
N THR A 167 -6.61 -9.73 15.44
CA THR A 167 -5.47 -8.97 16.00
C THR A 167 -5.90 -7.56 16.44
N ALA A 168 -6.84 -6.95 15.72
CA ALA A 168 -7.39 -5.64 16.07
C ALA A 168 -8.36 -5.71 17.26
N GLU A 169 -9.17 -6.77 17.36
CA GLU A 169 -10.00 -7.06 18.55
C GLU A 169 -9.13 -7.29 19.80
N ASN A 170 -7.98 -7.97 19.65
CA ASN A 170 -7.02 -8.16 20.75
C ASN A 170 -6.46 -6.82 21.25
N LEU A 171 -6.16 -5.89 20.34
CA LEU A 171 -5.74 -4.54 20.70
C LEU A 171 -6.86 -3.78 21.41
N ALA A 172 -8.07 -3.81 20.86
CA ALA A 172 -9.23 -3.17 21.47
C ALA A 172 -9.46 -3.64 22.91
N LYS A 173 -9.42 -4.97 23.12
CA LYS A 173 -9.53 -5.57 24.46
C LYS A 173 -8.38 -5.16 25.38
N LYS A 174 -7.15 -5.15 24.88
CA LYS A 174 -5.95 -4.85 25.68
C LYS A 174 -5.92 -3.40 26.16
N TYR A 175 -6.35 -2.46 25.33
CA TYR A 175 -6.29 -1.02 25.62
C TYR A 175 -7.65 -0.40 25.98
N GLY A 176 -8.72 -1.21 26.04
CA GLY A 176 -10.05 -0.75 26.43
C GLY A 176 -10.72 0.15 25.39
N VAL A 177 -10.47 -0.09 24.09
CA VAL A 177 -11.08 0.69 23.00
C VAL A 177 -12.55 0.30 22.86
N ALA A 178 -13.43 1.28 23.01
CA ALA A 178 -14.87 1.10 22.89
C ALA A 178 -15.32 1.03 21.42
N ARG A 179 -16.43 0.30 21.16
CA ARG A 179 -17.03 0.18 19.83
C ARG A 179 -17.43 1.54 19.27
N GLU A 180 -18.00 2.40 20.11
CA GLU A 180 -18.46 3.73 19.74
C GLU A 180 -17.29 4.58 19.23
N ALA A 181 -16.13 4.52 19.89
CA ALA A 181 -14.93 5.24 19.46
C ALA A 181 -14.40 4.75 18.11
N CYS A 182 -14.48 3.45 17.83
CA CYS A 182 -14.14 2.89 16.51
C CYS A 182 -15.05 3.43 15.41
N ASP A 183 -16.35 3.53 15.68
CA ASP A 183 -17.33 4.03 14.72
C ASP A 183 -17.19 5.55 14.52
N GLU A 184 -16.92 6.33 15.58
CA GLU A 184 -16.61 7.76 15.50
C GLU A 184 -15.36 8.04 14.65
N PHE A 185 -14.29 7.27 14.88
CA PHE A 185 -13.08 7.36 14.06
C PHE A 185 -13.36 7.06 12.59
N ALA A 186 -14.09 5.97 12.31
CA ALA A 186 -14.43 5.59 10.96
C ALA A 186 -15.30 6.63 10.24
N LEU A 187 -16.25 7.27 10.95
CA LEU A 187 -17.05 8.36 10.40
C LEU A 187 -16.17 9.56 10.04
N ALA A 188 -15.28 9.98 10.95
CA ALA A 188 -14.38 11.10 10.71
C ALA A 188 -13.43 10.85 9.53
N SER A 189 -12.91 9.62 9.38
CA SER A 189 -12.11 9.21 8.22
C SER A 189 -12.88 9.38 6.91
N GLN A 190 -14.13 8.91 6.86
CA GLN A 190 -15.00 9.02 5.69
C GLN A 190 -15.32 10.47 5.33
N GLU A 191 -15.62 11.31 6.32
CA GLU A 191 -15.87 12.74 6.13
C GLU A 191 -14.63 13.46 5.59
N ARG A 192 -13.44 13.18 6.15
CA ARG A 192 -12.17 13.75 5.67
C ARG A 192 -11.85 13.33 4.24
N ALA A 193 -11.99 12.05 3.92
CA ALA A 193 -11.73 11.53 2.58
C ALA A 193 -12.69 12.15 1.53
N LEU A 194 -13.99 12.25 1.86
CA LEU A 194 -14.97 12.91 1.00
C LEU A 194 -14.69 14.40 0.82
N ALA A 195 -14.32 15.10 1.89
CA ALA A 195 -13.95 16.51 1.84
C ALA A 195 -12.72 16.72 0.94
N ALA A 196 -11.65 15.98 1.17
CA ALA A 196 -10.40 16.04 0.38
C ALA A 196 -10.65 15.74 -1.11
N GLN A 197 -11.45 14.71 -1.40
CA GLN A 197 -11.82 14.37 -2.77
C GLN A 197 -12.69 15.45 -3.42
N SER A 198 -13.59 16.09 -2.67
CA SER A 198 -14.46 17.16 -3.19
C SER A 198 -13.74 18.50 -3.39
N SER A 199 -12.72 18.79 -2.57
CA SER A 199 -11.93 20.02 -2.66
C SER A 199 -10.81 19.93 -3.69
N GLY A 200 -10.61 18.77 -4.32
CA GLY A 200 -9.52 18.54 -5.28
C GLY A 200 -8.16 18.29 -4.63
N TYR A 201 -8.09 18.02 -3.32
CA TYR A 201 -6.82 17.80 -2.62
C TYR A 201 -6.01 16.64 -3.22
N PHE A 202 -6.69 15.59 -3.69
CA PHE A 202 -6.04 14.43 -4.33
C PHE A 202 -5.66 14.65 -5.80
N ALA A 203 -5.99 15.79 -6.41
CA ALA A 203 -5.79 16.01 -7.84
C ALA A 203 -4.30 15.99 -8.26
N GLU A 204 -3.42 16.41 -7.35
CA GLU A 204 -1.97 16.43 -7.61
C GLU A 204 -1.33 15.04 -7.51
N GLU A 205 -1.90 14.12 -6.71
CA GLU A 205 -1.36 12.77 -6.52
C GLU A 205 -1.99 11.73 -7.43
N ILE A 206 -3.30 11.83 -7.74
CA ILE A 206 -4.01 10.87 -8.59
C ILE A 206 -3.55 10.97 -10.04
N VAL A 207 -3.27 9.82 -10.66
CA VAL A 207 -3.27 9.63 -12.11
C VAL A 207 -4.54 8.87 -12.51
N PRO A 208 -5.38 9.45 -13.39
CA PRO A 208 -6.49 8.75 -14.03
C PRO A 208 -6.07 7.44 -14.71
N VAL A 209 -6.91 6.41 -14.58
CA VAL A 209 -6.69 5.11 -15.21
C VAL A 209 -7.82 4.81 -16.20
N ASP A 210 -7.46 4.51 -17.43
CA ASP A 210 -8.38 4.09 -18.48
C ASP A 210 -8.56 2.56 -18.44
N VAL A 211 -9.77 2.12 -18.13
CA VAL A 211 -10.13 0.71 -17.98
C VAL A 211 -10.83 0.24 -19.26
N PRO A 212 -10.30 -0.78 -19.97
CA PRO A 212 -10.93 -1.31 -21.17
C PRO A 212 -12.34 -1.84 -20.90
N GLY A 213 -13.31 -1.39 -21.70
CA GLY A 213 -14.70 -1.82 -21.66
C GLY A 213 -15.10 -2.66 -22.87
N PRO A 214 -16.32 -3.22 -22.86
CA PRO A 214 -16.85 -3.99 -23.98
C PRO A 214 -16.81 -3.21 -25.29
N LYS A 215 -16.58 -3.92 -26.40
CA LYS A 215 -16.60 -3.36 -27.76
C LYS A 215 -15.62 -2.19 -27.98
N GLY A 216 -14.48 -2.20 -27.28
CA GLY A 216 -13.43 -1.19 -27.44
C GLY A 216 -13.76 0.17 -26.79
N THR A 217 -14.75 0.21 -25.90
CA THR A 217 -14.98 1.38 -25.04
C THR A 217 -13.88 1.45 -23.97
N SER A 218 -13.73 2.60 -23.33
CA SER A 218 -12.86 2.78 -22.15
C SER A 218 -13.61 3.57 -21.10
N VAL A 219 -13.49 3.18 -19.84
CA VAL A 219 -14.00 3.92 -18.69
C VAL A 219 -12.82 4.55 -17.98
N ARG A 220 -12.84 5.88 -17.90
CA ARG A 220 -11.82 6.63 -17.19
C ARG A 220 -12.16 6.72 -15.71
N VAL A 221 -11.30 6.19 -14.86
CA VAL A 221 -11.43 6.19 -13.40
C VAL A 221 -10.49 7.26 -12.83
N GLU A 222 -11.04 8.21 -12.08
CA GLU A 222 -10.28 9.38 -11.57
C GLU A 222 -10.52 9.67 -10.08
N ARG A 223 -11.35 8.85 -9.42
CA ARG A 223 -11.77 9.05 -8.03
C ARG A 223 -11.70 7.73 -7.28
N ASP A 224 -11.41 7.81 -5.98
CA ASP A 224 -11.44 6.64 -5.11
C ASP A 224 -12.88 6.16 -4.93
N GLU A 225 -13.09 4.84 -5.04
CA GLU A 225 -14.40 4.21 -4.86
C GLU A 225 -14.72 3.92 -3.39
N GLY A 226 -13.70 3.92 -2.53
CA GLY A 226 -13.80 3.55 -1.11
C GLY A 226 -14.66 4.50 -0.25
N PRO A 227 -14.54 5.85 -0.38
CA PRO A 227 -15.32 6.78 0.43
C PRO A 227 -16.84 6.67 0.20
N ARG A 228 -17.60 6.47 1.28
CA ARG A 228 -19.04 6.20 1.32
C ARG A 228 -19.82 7.44 1.76
N GLN A 229 -20.67 7.96 0.87
CA GLN A 229 -21.53 9.10 1.20
C GLN A 229 -22.65 8.74 2.18
N GLY A 230 -23.01 9.69 3.03
CA GLY A 230 -24.18 9.59 3.91
C GLY A 230 -24.05 8.53 5.01
N LEU A 231 -22.82 8.15 5.38
CA LEU A 231 -22.56 7.36 6.57
C LEU A 231 -22.94 8.18 7.82
N THR A 232 -23.50 7.53 8.84
CA THR A 232 -23.89 8.17 10.10
C THR A 232 -23.59 7.23 11.26
N MET A 233 -23.45 7.76 12.47
CA MET A 233 -23.29 6.94 13.69
C MET A 233 -24.44 5.93 13.86
N GLU A 234 -25.68 6.31 13.50
CA GLU A 234 -26.82 5.39 13.55
C GLU A 234 -26.65 4.21 12.58
N LYS A 235 -26.17 4.46 11.35
CA LYS A 235 -25.93 3.40 10.37
C LYS A 235 -24.76 2.51 10.80
N LEU A 236 -23.69 3.10 11.33
CA LEU A 236 -22.53 2.38 11.85
C LEU A 236 -22.90 1.49 13.03
N GLY A 237 -23.63 2.00 14.01
CA GLY A 237 -24.05 1.24 15.20
C GLY A 237 -24.92 0.02 14.89
N LYS A 238 -25.61 0.00 13.74
CA LYS A 238 -26.40 -1.15 13.26
C LYS A 238 -25.56 -2.25 12.60
N LEU A 239 -24.31 -1.99 12.25
CA LEU A 239 -23.45 -2.98 11.62
C LEU A 239 -22.98 -4.03 12.64
N PRO A 240 -23.17 -5.33 12.35
CA PRO A 240 -22.76 -6.39 13.26
C PRO A 240 -21.24 -6.58 13.22
N ALA A 241 -20.64 -6.87 14.39
CA ALA A 241 -19.30 -7.40 14.45
C ALA A 241 -19.25 -8.78 13.76
N ARG A 242 -18.20 -9.02 12.96
CA ARG A 242 -18.12 -10.20 12.09
C ARG A 242 -17.17 -11.29 12.60
N PHE A 243 -16.22 -10.93 13.45
CA PHE A 243 -15.12 -11.82 13.83
C PHE A 243 -15.18 -12.29 15.28
N VAL A 244 -15.64 -11.43 16.19
CA VAL A 244 -15.86 -11.76 17.60
C VAL A 244 -17.30 -11.39 17.96
N LYS A 245 -17.99 -12.28 18.67
CA LYS A 245 -19.32 -11.98 19.21
C LYS A 245 -19.20 -10.79 20.18
N ASP A 246 -20.03 -9.77 19.97
CA ASP A 246 -20.01 -8.52 20.74
C ASP A 246 -18.65 -7.78 20.66
N GLY A 247 -17.88 -8.03 19.58
CA GLY A 247 -16.62 -7.35 19.28
C GLY A 247 -16.79 -5.93 18.72
N VAL A 248 -15.68 -5.24 18.51
CA VAL A 248 -15.67 -3.85 18.03
C VAL A 248 -15.48 -3.71 16.52
N VAL A 249 -14.94 -4.73 15.85
CA VAL A 249 -14.60 -4.67 14.42
C VAL A 249 -15.81 -5.00 13.55
N THR A 250 -16.16 -4.06 12.67
CA THR A 250 -17.27 -4.17 11.71
C THR A 250 -16.83 -3.78 10.29
N PRO A 251 -17.63 -4.09 9.25
CA PRO A 251 -17.40 -3.55 7.91
C PRO A 251 -17.50 -2.01 7.82
N GLY A 252 -18.02 -1.36 8.87
CA GLY A 252 -18.10 0.09 8.97
C GLY A 252 -16.77 0.73 9.33
N ASN A 253 -15.95 0.05 10.13
CA ASN A 253 -14.77 0.57 10.81
C ASN A 253 -13.48 -0.24 10.56
N ALA A 254 -13.50 -1.14 9.57
CA ALA A 254 -12.34 -1.81 9.00
C ALA A 254 -12.05 -1.24 7.60
N SER A 255 -10.79 -1.31 7.15
CA SER A 255 -10.45 -0.94 5.78
C SER A 255 -11.15 -1.85 4.76
N GLY A 256 -11.41 -1.31 3.57
CA GLY A 256 -11.86 -2.10 2.44
C GLY A 256 -10.78 -3.02 1.89
N ILE A 257 -11.21 -3.95 1.03
CA ILE A 257 -10.33 -4.67 0.11
C ILE A 257 -10.28 -3.83 -1.17
N THR A 258 -9.09 -3.47 -1.62
CA THR A 258 -8.90 -2.44 -2.66
C THR A 258 -7.88 -2.83 -3.71
N ASP A 259 -8.08 -2.29 -4.91
CA ASP A 259 -7.13 -2.38 -6.02
C ASP A 259 -6.49 -1.01 -6.25
N GLY A 260 -5.16 -0.96 -6.39
CA GLY A 260 -4.47 0.31 -6.63
C GLY A 260 -2.95 0.21 -6.66
N ALA A 261 -2.31 1.29 -7.09
CA ALA A 261 -0.86 1.43 -7.10
C ALA A 261 -0.41 2.85 -6.77
N ALA A 262 0.82 2.98 -6.27
CA ALA A 262 1.52 4.24 -6.06
C ALA A 262 3.00 4.08 -6.42
N ALA A 263 3.61 5.13 -6.94
CA ALA A 263 5.01 5.18 -7.31
C ALA A 263 5.64 6.54 -7.03
N VAL A 264 6.95 6.55 -6.76
CA VAL A 264 7.78 7.73 -6.57
C VAL A 264 9.09 7.57 -7.34
N VAL A 265 9.66 8.70 -7.77
CA VAL A 265 11.03 8.77 -8.30
C VAL A 265 11.93 9.36 -7.25
N MET A 266 13.06 8.70 -6.99
CA MET A 266 14.00 9.04 -5.92
C MET A 266 15.41 9.18 -6.47
N THR A 267 16.20 10.02 -5.80
CA THR A 267 17.63 10.20 -6.08
C THR A 267 18.35 10.76 -4.85
N THR A 268 19.64 11.08 -4.96
CA THR A 268 20.36 11.83 -3.94
C THR A 268 20.16 13.34 -4.17
N ARG A 269 20.20 14.14 -3.09
CA ARG A 269 20.06 15.59 -3.19
C ARG A 269 21.13 16.20 -4.10
N GLU A 270 22.38 15.77 -3.96
CA GLU A 270 23.49 16.22 -4.81
C GLU A 270 23.19 15.97 -6.29
N ARG A 271 22.66 14.78 -6.61
CA ARG A 271 22.29 14.42 -7.98
C ARG A 271 21.15 15.29 -8.50
N ALA A 272 20.11 15.51 -7.68
CA ALA A 272 18.99 16.36 -8.05
C ALA A 272 19.43 17.81 -8.34
N GLU A 273 20.28 18.38 -7.48
CA GLU A 273 20.81 19.75 -7.63
C GLU A 273 21.73 19.87 -8.85
N ARG A 274 22.59 18.87 -9.09
CA ARG A 274 23.49 18.85 -10.25
C ARG A 274 22.73 18.77 -11.59
N ASP A 275 21.70 17.94 -11.64
CA ASP A 275 20.92 17.72 -12.86
C ASP A 275 19.79 18.78 -13.01
N GLY A 276 19.60 19.65 -12.01
CA GLY A 276 18.62 20.74 -12.04
C GLY A 276 17.17 20.29 -11.92
N VAL A 277 16.91 19.13 -11.31
CA VAL A 277 15.56 18.59 -11.12
C VAL A 277 15.01 18.92 -9.72
N PRO A 278 13.74 19.38 -9.62
CA PRO A 278 13.14 19.73 -8.33
C PRO A 278 12.85 18.50 -7.49
N TRP A 279 12.82 18.66 -6.17
CA TRP A 279 12.44 17.62 -5.22
C TRP A 279 11.41 18.12 -4.20
N ILE A 280 10.52 17.24 -3.77
CA ILE A 280 9.35 17.55 -2.93
C ILE A 280 9.52 17.13 -1.47
N GLY A 281 10.51 16.29 -1.17
CA GLY A 281 10.73 15.82 0.18
C GLY A 281 12.04 15.06 0.33
N ARG A 282 12.48 14.93 1.58
CA ARG A 282 13.71 14.24 1.96
C ARG A 282 13.40 13.10 2.91
N LEU A 283 13.96 11.92 2.64
CA LEU A 283 13.86 10.77 3.53
C LEU A 283 14.89 10.91 4.65
N ILE A 284 14.45 11.38 5.82
CA ILE A 284 15.34 11.67 6.95
C ILE A 284 15.72 10.39 7.71
N SER A 285 14.76 9.48 7.90
CA SER A 285 14.97 8.20 8.58
C SER A 285 13.85 7.21 8.24
N ALA A 286 14.10 5.93 8.52
CA ALA A 286 13.08 4.89 8.50
C ALA A 286 13.29 3.92 9.67
N SER A 287 12.27 3.12 9.99
CA SER A 287 12.38 2.10 11.03
C SER A 287 11.50 0.91 10.70
N VAL A 288 12.05 -0.29 10.90
CA VAL A 288 11.33 -1.55 10.78
C VAL A 288 11.49 -2.32 12.08
N VAL A 289 10.37 -2.83 12.60
CA VAL A 289 10.30 -3.58 13.85
C VAL A 289 9.43 -4.81 13.67
N GLY A 290 9.80 -5.89 14.35
CA GLY A 290 8.88 -7.01 14.60
C GLY A 290 8.13 -6.75 15.91
N VAL A 291 6.89 -7.23 15.96
CA VAL A 291 6.04 -7.21 17.16
C VAL A 291 5.36 -8.57 17.28
N ASP A 292 4.64 -8.80 18.38
CA ASP A 292 3.81 -9.98 18.55
C ASP A 292 2.75 -10.07 17.43
N PRO A 293 2.71 -11.16 16.63
CA PRO A 293 1.75 -11.33 15.55
C PRO A 293 0.28 -11.25 16.01
N ALA A 294 -0.02 -11.64 17.25
CA ALA A 294 -1.39 -11.61 17.79
C ALA A 294 -1.94 -10.18 17.98
N ILE A 295 -1.07 -9.17 17.93
CA ILE A 295 -1.40 -7.74 18.04
C ILE A 295 -0.64 -6.92 16.99
N MET A 296 -0.42 -7.48 15.80
CA MET A 296 0.43 -6.90 14.74
C MET A 296 0.20 -5.41 14.47
N GLY A 297 -1.05 -4.95 14.63
CA GLY A 297 -1.47 -3.57 14.42
C GLY A 297 -0.73 -2.52 15.26
N ILE A 298 -0.09 -2.93 16.36
CA ILE A 298 0.70 -2.04 17.22
C ILE A 298 2.06 -1.67 16.63
N GLY A 299 2.45 -2.27 15.51
CA GLY A 299 3.74 -2.03 14.84
C GLY A 299 4.14 -0.54 14.75
N PRO A 300 3.26 0.38 14.31
CA PRO A 300 3.52 1.81 14.25
C PRO A 300 3.94 2.43 15.59
N ALA A 301 3.34 2.02 16.71
CA ALA A 301 3.69 2.53 18.04
C ALA A 301 5.15 2.22 18.43
N PHE A 302 5.77 1.22 17.81
CA PHE A 302 7.18 0.87 18.02
C PHE A 302 8.11 1.35 16.90
N SER A 303 7.63 1.46 15.67
CA SER A 303 8.46 1.91 14.54
C SER A 303 8.58 3.42 14.48
N ILE A 304 7.49 4.17 14.73
CA ILE A 304 7.46 5.64 14.65
C ILE A 304 8.44 6.27 15.65
N PRO A 305 8.45 5.94 16.95
CA PRO A 305 9.39 6.56 17.89
C PRO A 305 10.86 6.33 17.51
N LYS A 306 11.18 5.14 16.98
CA LYS A 306 12.54 4.82 16.52
C LYS A 306 12.93 5.59 15.27
N ALA A 307 11.98 5.84 14.35
CA ALA A 307 12.22 6.68 13.19
C ALA A 307 12.45 8.14 13.61
N LEU A 308 11.63 8.66 14.52
CA LEU A 308 11.78 10.00 15.10
C LEU A 308 13.14 10.18 15.81
N GLU A 309 13.52 9.21 16.65
CA GLU A 309 14.84 9.16 17.28
C GLU A 309 15.97 9.17 16.24
N GLY A 310 15.87 8.33 15.21
CA GLY A 310 16.86 8.28 14.12
C GLY A 310 16.93 9.58 13.31
N ALA A 311 15.82 10.31 13.19
CA ALA A 311 15.76 11.60 12.52
C ALA A 311 16.21 12.78 13.41
N GLY A 312 16.30 12.58 14.73
CA GLY A 312 16.47 13.67 15.68
C GLY A 312 15.29 14.65 15.71
N VAL A 313 14.07 14.18 15.40
CA VAL A 313 12.84 14.99 15.31
C VAL A 313 11.93 14.63 16.48
N SER A 314 11.33 15.62 17.14
CA SER A 314 10.35 15.35 18.19
C SER A 314 8.96 15.10 17.58
N ALA A 315 8.12 14.32 18.27
CA ALA A 315 6.75 14.09 17.81
C ALA A 315 5.92 15.39 17.68
N GLY A 316 6.23 16.40 18.49
CA GLY A 316 5.56 17.71 18.44
C GLY A 316 5.94 18.57 17.23
N ASP A 317 7.02 18.21 16.52
CA ASP A 317 7.46 18.91 15.30
C ASP A 317 6.80 18.35 14.03
N LEU A 318 6.02 17.26 14.15
CA LEU A 318 5.31 16.67 13.02
C LEU A 318 4.12 17.54 12.62
N ALA A 319 4.17 18.09 11.41
CA ALA A 319 3.02 18.79 10.82
C ALA A 319 1.90 17.83 10.41
N VAL A 320 2.26 16.62 9.97
CA VAL A 320 1.34 15.58 9.49
C VAL A 320 1.84 14.22 9.95
N MET A 321 0.92 13.34 10.34
CA MET A 321 1.18 11.94 10.63
C MET A 321 0.16 11.07 9.92
N GLU A 322 0.64 10.13 9.12
CA GLU A 322 -0.18 9.12 8.45
C GLU A 322 0.07 7.76 9.10
N ILE A 323 -0.98 7.18 9.69
CA ILE A 323 -1.00 5.79 10.18
C ILE A 323 -2.09 5.07 9.40
N ASN A 324 -1.70 4.09 8.59
CA ASN A 324 -2.64 3.35 7.75
C ASN A 324 -3.79 2.75 8.57
N GLU A 325 -5.02 3.06 8.18
CA GLU A 325 -6.25 2.72 8.90
C GLU A 325 -6.74 1.30 8.60
N ALA A 326 -5.93 0.27 8.88
CA ALA A 326 -6.32 -1.12 8.65
C ALA A 326 -7.60 -1.48 9.41
N PHE A 327 -7.67 -1.07 10.68
CA PHE A 327 -8.86 -1.17 11.52
C PHE A 327 -8.88 0.03 12.49
N ALA A 328 -10.03 0.67 12.68
CA ALA A 328 -10.18 1.74 13.65
C ALA A 328 -9.62 1.41 15.06
N PRO A 329 -9.93 0.25 15.69
CA PRO A 329 -9.38 -0.08 17.00
C PRO A 329 -7.86 -0.22 17.04
N GLN A 330 -7.23 -0.56 15.91
CA GLN A 330 -5.77 -0.64 15.83
C GLN A 330 -5.13 0.76 15.82
N VAL A 331 -5.77 1.75 15.20
CA VAL A 331 -5.25 3.12 15.14
C VAL A 331 -5.42 3.83 16.47
N ILE A 332 -6.55 3.57 17.16
CA ILE A 332 -6.87 4.19 18.45
C ILE A 332 -5.99 3.64 19.58
N ALA A 333 -5.61 2.36 19.51
CA ALA A 333 -4.79 1.64 20.49
C ALA A 333 -3.30 2.01 20.45
#